data_AF-A0A2W6ZS33-F1
#
_entry.id   AF-A0A2W6ZS33-F1
#
_cell.length_a   1.000
_cell.length_b   1.000
_cell.length_c   1.000
_cell.angle_alpha   90.00
_cell.angle_beta   90.00
_cell.angle_gamma   90.00
#
_symmetry.space_group_name_H-M   'P 1'
#
loop_
_entity.id
_entity.type
_entity.pdbx_description
1 polymer ?
#
loop_
_entity_poly.entity_id
_entity_poly.type
_entity_poly.pdbx_seq_one_letter_code
_entity_poly.pdbx_strand_id
1 'polypeptide(L)'
;MVDDYSLSIKLSAAKELQAISDKSTLKRLIEKIRILANQPRPPGAEKLAGRPRLYRVRQGNYRVIYSVGHLEKSTSLPDRL
;
A
#
# COMPACT_ATOMS: atom_id res chain seq x y z
N MET A 1 -8.36 11.57 -16.07
CA MET A 1 -8.10 12.16 -14.75
C MET A 1 -7.61 11.03 -13.87
N VAL A 2 -6.29 10.94 -13.66
CA VAL A 2 -5.70 9.90 -12.80
C VAL A 2 -5.38 10.60 -11.49
N ASP A 3 -6.07 10.23 -10.41
CA ASP A 3 -5.74 10.74 -9.08
C ASP A 3 -4.28 10.35 -8.78
N ASP A 4 -3.44 11.35 -8.48
CA ASP A 4 -2.02 11.20 -8.24
C ASP A 4 -1.78 10.62 -6.83
N TYR A 5 -2.03 9.31 -6.67
CA TYR A 5 -1.74 8.62 -5.43
C TYR A 5 -0.23 8.39 -5.30
N SER A 6 0.39 9.08 -4.34
CA SER A 6 1.80 8.88 -3.99
C SER A 6 2.00 7.54 -3.28
N LEU A 7 2.61 6.58 -3.98
CA LEU A 7 2.93 5.26 -3.43
C LEU A 7 4.21 5.31 -2.59
N SER A 8 4.08 5.15 -1.27
CA SER A 8 5.22 5.03 -0.35
C SER A 8 5.36 3.59 0.15
N ILE A 9 6.43 2.90 -0.29
CA ILE A 9 6.77 1.57 0.18
C ILE A 9 7.74 1.70 1.37
N LYS A 10 7.44 1.06 2.50
CA LYS A 10 8.38 1.01 3.63
C LYS A 10 9.66 0.27 3.22
N LEU A 11 10.80 0.72 3.71
CA LEU A 11 12.10 0.08 3.44
C LEU A 11 12.11 -1.40 3.83
N SER A 12 11.41 -1.77 4.92
CA SER A 12 11.21 -3.17 5.31
C SER A 12 10.45 -3.96 4.25
N ALA A 13 9.34 -3.43 3.73
CA ALA A 13 8.57 -4.07 2.66
C ALA A 13 9.37 -4.19 1.36
N ALA A 14 10.19 -3.19 1.02
CA ALA A 14 11.08 -3.24 -0.13
C ALA A 14 12.16 -4.32 0.02
N LYS A 15 12.72 -4.49 1.22
CA LYS A 15 13.66 -5.58 1.53
C LYS A 15 12.99 -6.94 1.45
N GLU A 16 11.77 -7.09 1.97
CA GLU A 16 11.01 -8.34 1.86
C GLU A 16 10.71 -8.69 0.40
N LEU A 17 10.34 -7.71 -0.42
CA LEU A 17 10.18 -7.88 -1.87
C LEU A 17 11.48 -8.38 -2.52
N GLN A 18 12.62 -7.75 -2.22
CA GLN A 18 13.92 -8.16 -2.77
C GLN A 18 14.38 -9.53 -2.27
N ALA A 19 13.96 -9.94 -1.07
CA ALA A 19 14.27 -11.25 -0.51
C ALA A 19 13.49 -12.39 -1.19
N ILE A 20 12.45 -12.09 -1.97
CA ILE A 20 11.71 -13.09 -2.75
C ILE A 20 12.61 -13.59 -3.89
N SER A 21 13.10 -14.82 -3.79
CA SER A 21 13.91 -15.46 -4.84
C SER A 21 13.11 -15.72 -6.13
N ASP A 22 11.78 -15.81 -6.02
CA ASP A 22 10.88 -16.13 -7.11
C ASP A 22 10.52 -14.88 -7.94
N LYS A 23 11.24 -14.68 -9.06
CA LYS A 23 11.08 -13.50 -9.94
C LYS A 23 9.65 -13.36 -10.50
N SER A 24 8.98 -14.49 -10.77
CA SER A 24 7.61 -14.52 -11.27
C SER A 24 6.63 -13.94 -10.24
N THR A 25 6.80 -14.34 -8.98
CA THR A 25 6.02 -13.81 -7.87
C THR A 25 6.32 -12.35 -7.59
N LEU A 26 7.59 -11.95 -7.65
CA LEU A 26 8.01 -10.55 -7.53
C LEU A 26 7.31 -9.66 -8.57
N LYS A 27 7.32 -10.07 -9.86
CA LYS A 27 6.62 -9.34 -10.92
C LYS A 27 5.13 -9.19 -10.63
N ARG A 28 4.45 -10.26 -10.22
CA ARG A 28 3.02 -10.22 -9.86
C ARG A 28 2.75 -9.27 -8.71
N LEU A 29 3.61 -9.24 -7.68
CA LEU A 29 3.48 -8.28 -6.58
C LEU A 29 3.63 -6.84 -7.08
N ILE A 30 4.66 -6.56 -7.89
CA ILE A 30 4.89 -5.23 -8.44
C ILE A 30 3.71 -4.76 -9.30
N GLU A 31 3.17 -5.61 -10.18
CA GLU A 31 1.96 -5.30 -10.93
C GLU A 31 0.78 -5.02 -10.01
N LYS A 32 0.57 -5.85 -8.97
CA LYS A 32 -0.52 -5.63 -8.02
C LYS A 32 -0.36 -4.31 -7.28
N ILE A 33 0.86 -3.95 -6.89
CA ILE A 33 1.16 -2.67 -6.23
C ILE A 33 0.91 -1.48 -7.16
N ARG A 34 1.27 -1.59 -8.45
CA ARG A 34 0.94 -0.57 -9.46
C ARG A 34 -0.57 -0.40 -9.64
N ILE A 35 -1.30 -1.52 -9.68
CA ILE A 35 -2.76 -1.50 -9.73
C ILE A 35 -3.33 -0.87 -8.46
N LEU A 36 -2.76 -1.15 -7.28
CA LEU A 36 -3.17 -0.54 -6.01
C LEU A 36 -2.94 0.97 -5.98
N ALA A 37 -1.91 1.49 -6.65
CA ALA A 37 -1.69 2.92 -6.77
C ALA A 37 -2.81 3.60 -7.60
N ASN A 38 -3.22 2.98 -8.71
CA ASN A 38 -4.32 3.50 -9.54
C ASN A 38 -5.71 3.22 -8.96
N GLN A 39 -5.87 2.08 -8.28
CA GLN A 39 -7.11 1.57 -7.74
C GLN A 39 -6.88 1.09 -6.30
N PRO A 40 -6.96 1.99 -5.30
CA PRO A 40 -6.62 1.69 -3.90
C PRO A 40 -7.52 0.63 -3.25
N ARG A 41 -8.69 0.36 -3.84
CA ARG A 41 -9.66 -0.65 -3.40
C ARG A 41 -9.98 -1.63 -4.53
N PRO A 42 -9.06 -2.57 -4.84
CA PRO A 42 -9.36 -3.63 -5.78
C PRO A 42 -10.29 -4.68 -5.15
N PRO A 43 -11.04 -5.44 -5.95
CA PRO A 43 -11.80 -6.58 -5.46
C PRO A 43 -10.85 -7.62 -4.85
N GLY A 44 -11.17 -8.07 -3.64
CA GLY A 44 -10.34 -9.00 -2.85
C GLY A 44 -9.42 -8.34 -1.81
N ALA A 45 -9.49 -7.02 -1.65
CA ALA A 45 -8.89 -6.34 -0.49
C ALA A 45 -9.80 -6.47 0.73
N GLU A 46 -9.35 -7.20 1.74
CA GLU A 46 -10.03 -7.31 3.02
C GLU A 46 -9.55 -6.19 3.95
N LYS A 47 -10.48 -5.41 4.49
CA LYS A 47 -10.16 -4.40 5.50
C LYS A 47 -9.80 -5.11 6.81
N LEU A 48 -8.68 -4.73 7.45
CA LEU A 48 -8.36 -5.23 8.79
C LEU A 48 -9.29 -4.56 9.81
N ALA A 49 -10.08 -5.35 10.52
CA ALA A 49 -10.86 -4.88 11.66
C ALA A 49 -9.91 -4.37 12.76
N GLY A 50 -10.13 -3.14 13.25
CA GLY A 50 -9.33 -2.52 14.32
C GLY A 50 -8.30 -1.48 13.87
N ARG A 51 -8.01 -1.33 12.57
CA ARG A 51 -7.16 -0.22 12.07
C ARG A 51 -7.86 0.49 10.90
N PRO A 52 -8.27 1.77 11.05
CA PRO A 52 -8.83 2.51 9.95
C PRO A 52 -7.77 2.62 8.85
N ARG A 53 -8.18 2.44 7.59
CA ARG A 53 -7.33 2.57 6.40
C ARG A 53 -6.30 1.44 6.17
N LEU A 54 -6.31 0.35 6.94
CA LEU A 54 -5.48 -0.84 6.67
C LEU A 54 -6.25 -1.91 5.88
N TYR A 55 -5.58 -2.45 4.86
CA TYR A 55 -6.11 -3.48 3.99
C TYR A 55 -5.11 -4.63 3.84
N ARG A 56 -5.66 -5.82 3.64
CA ARG A 56 -4.97 -7.09 3.39
C ARG A 56 -5.37 -7.56 2.01
N VAL A 57 -4.38 -7.89 1.20
CA VAL A 57 -4.56 -8.61 -0.07
C VAL A 57 -3.71 -9.88 -0.03
N ARG A 58 -4.31 -11.00 -0.45
CA ARG A 58 -3.57 -12.23 -0.70
C ARG A 58 -3.14 -12.28 -2.16
N GLN A 59 -1.85 -12.50 -2.40
CA GLN A 59 -1.29 -12.73 -3.73
C GLN A 59 -0.50 -14.03 -3.72
N GLY A 60 -1.17 -15.11 -4.14
CA GLY A 60 -0.64 -16.47 -4.07
C GLY A 60 -0.28 -16.86 -2.64
N ASN A 61 1.02 -17.06 -2.41
CA ASN A 61 1.59 -17.46 -1.12
C ASN A 61 1.96 -16.27 -0.23
N TYR A 62 1.92 -15.04 -0.76
CA TYR A 62 2.29 -13.83 -0.04
C TYR A 62 1.06 -13.03 0.42
N ARG A 63 1.21 -12.34 1.55
CA ARG A 63 0.20 -11.45 2.12
C ARG A 63 0.73 -10.03 2.03
N VAL A 64 0.05 -9.19 1.26
CA VAL A 64 0.40 -7.77 1.11
C VAL A 64 -0.53 -6.98 2.02
N ILE A 65 0.04 -6.37 3.06
CA ILE A 65 -0.67 -5.46 3.95
C ILE A 65 -0.31 -4.05 3.51
N TYR A 66 -1.32 -3.24 3.20
CA TYR A 66 -1.13 -1.87 2.74
C TYR A 66 -2.11 -0.94 3.45
N SER A 67 -1.73 0.33 3.55
CA SER A 67 -2.58 1.37 4.11
C SER A 67 -2.84 2.45 3.09
N VAL A 68 -4.11 2.84 2.92
CA VAL A 68 -4.51 3.92 2.03
C VAL A 68 -4.75 5.16 2.87
N GLY A 69 -3.75 6.03 2.97
CA GLY A 69 -3.88 7.34 3.59
C GLY A 69 -4.10 8.39 2.51
N HIS A 70 -5.02 9.33 2.74
CA HIS A 70 -4.83 10.66 2.17
C HIS A 70 -3.63 11.26 2.91
N LEU A 71 -2.66 11.83 2.21
CA LEU A 71 -1.61 12.61 2.84
C LEU A 71 -2.29 13.87 3.40
N GLU A 72 -2.88 13.74 4.59
CA GLU A 72 -3.38 14.89 5.32
C GLU A 72 -2.16 15.75 5.60
N LYS A 73 -1.99 16.80 4.79
CA LYS A 73 -1.06 17.88 5.08
C LYS A 73 -1.42 18.35 6.48
N SER A 74 -0.60 17.97 7.46
CA SER A 74 -0.63 18.60 8.77
C SER A 74 -0.27 20.07 8.55
N THR A 75 -1.28 20.91 8.32
CA THR A 75 -1.16 22.34 8.61
C THR A 75 -1.08 22.42 10.12
N SER A 76 0.14 22.36 10.63
CA SER A 76 0.45 22.78 11.99
C SER A 76 0.15 24.28 12.05
N LEU A 77 -1.07 24.64 12.48
CA LEU A 77 -1.36 26.00 12.91
C LEU A 77 -0.45 26.28 14.11
N PRO A 78 0.42 27.30 14.06
CA PRO A 78 1.19 27.67 15.22
C PRO A 78 0.23 28.15 16.30
N ASP A 79 0.27 27.46 17.43
CA ASP A 79 -0.40 27.85 18.66
C ASP A 79 0.18 29.20 19.10
N ARG A 80 -0.54 30.27 18.79
CA ARG A 80 -0.33 31.60 19.37
C ARG A 80 -1.70 32.22 19.64
N LEU A 81 -2.09 32.20 20.92
CA LEU A 81 -2.75 33.33 21.55
C LEU A 81 -2.24 33.45 23.00
#